data_AF-A0A2H5Z7R7-F1
#
_entry.id   AF-A0A2H5Z7R7-F1
#
_cell.length_a   1.000
_cell.length_b   1.000
_cell.length_c   1.000
_cell.angle_alpha   90.00
_cell.angle_beta   90.00
_cell.angle_gamma   90.00
#
_symmetry.space_group_name_H-M   'P 1'
#
loop_
_entity.id
_entity.type
_entity.pdbx_description
1 polymer ?
#
loop_
_entity_poly.entity_id
_entity_poly.type
_entity_poly.pdbx_seq_one_letter_code
_entity_poly.pdbx_strand_id
1 'polypeptide(L)'
;MKPQVALPKRVRVGGVWYRVVLEEELVGDDGIELLGQHDYGRLVLRLSRATAPELLPFVLLHEVLHACVTVCGADSHQEEQIVAGLSHTLLQVLRENPGLVRYLLSSTKEERSGTSSVRRIDGGSVPAAMSDGEETGGSS
;
A
#
# COMPACT_ATOMS: atom_id res chain seq x y z
N MET A 1 -26.47 -0.80 3.50
CA MET A 1 -25.54 0.32 3.78
C MET A 1 -24.13 -0.23 3.84
N LYS A 2 -23.17 0.36 3.11
CA LYS A 2 -21.75 0.03 3.32
C LYS A 2 -21.34 0.59 4.70
N PRO A 3 -20.53 -0.12 5.50
CA PRO A 3 -20.09 0.39 6.79
C PRO A 3 -19.30 1.68 6.59
N GLN A 4 -19.68 2.73 7.33
CA GLN A 4 -18.96 4.00 7.33
C GLN A 4 -17.69 3.79 8.17
N VAL A 5 -16.54 3.76 7.50
CA VAL A 5 -15.24 3.59 8.16
C VAL A 5 -14.94 4.86 8.96
N ALA A 6 -14.56 4.70 10.23
CA ALA A 6 -14.19 5.82 11.08
C ALA A 6 -12.96 6.56 10.52
N LEU A 7 -12.89 7.88 10.76
CA LEU A 7 -11.74 8.69 10.37
C LEU A 7 -10.45 8.09 10.95
N PRO A 8 -9.40 7.87 10.14
CA PRO A 8 -8.14 7.34 10.64
C PRO A 8 -7.50 8.33 11.60
N LYS A 9 -6.90 7.85 12.69
CA LYS A 9 -6.22 8.71 13.68
C LYS A 9 -4.82 9.15 13.24
N ARG A 10 -4.21 8.41 12.32
CA ARG A 10 -2.85 8.65 11.82
C ARG A 10 -2.73 8.19 10.37
N VAL A 11 -1.88 8.86 9.61
CA VAL A 11 -1.51 8.49 8.24
C VAL A 11 0.01 8.51 8.13
N ARG A 12 0.59 7.58 7.36
CA ARG A 12 2.03 7.58 7.06
C ARG A 12 2.25 8.12 5.66
N VAL A 13 3.11 9.12 5.53
CA VAL A 13 3.46 9.77 4.26
C VAL A 13 4.97 9.92 4.20
N GLY A 14 5.63 9.42 3.16
CA GLY A 14 7.08 9.59 3.02
C GLY A 14 7.94 8.94 4.10
N GLY A 15 7.41 7.93 4.80
CA GLY A 15 8.06 7.36 5.98
C GLY A 15 7.75 8.09 7.30
N VAL A 16 7.11 9.26 7.26
CA VAL A 16 6.75 10.10 8.41
C VAL A 16 5.31 9.83 8.85
N TRP A 17 5.05 9.90 10.16
CA TRP A 17 3.71 9.70 10.72
C TRP A 17 3.05 11.03 11.07
N TYR A 18 1.89 11.29 10.46
CA TYR A 18 1.04 12.43 10.79
C TYR A 18 -0.10 11.99 11.72
N ARG A 19 -0.46 12.85 12.67
CA ARG A 19 -1.73 12.72 13.41
C ARG A 19 -2.85 13.37 12.61
N VAL A 20 -4.03 12.76 12.62
CA VAL A 20 -5.25 13.36 12.05
C VAL A 20 -6.12 13.83 13.20
N VAL A 21 -6.51 15.10 13.18
CA VAL A 21 -7.26 15.74 14.26
C VAL A 21 -8.49 16.45 13.68
N LEU A 22 -9.63 16.30 14.35
CA LEU A 22 -10.83 17.11 14.09
C LEU A 22 -10.87 18.25 15.11
N GLU A 23 -10.93 19.48 14.62
CA GLU A 23 -10.99 20.69 15.44
C GLU A 23 -12.33 21.40 15.20
N GLU A 24 -12.89 22.06 16.23
CA GLU A 24 -14.20 22.74 16.12
C GLU A 24 -14.12 23.92 15.16
N GLU A 25 -13.03 24.69 15.24
CA GLU A 25 -12.76 25.85 14.43
C GLU A 25 -11.36 25.71 13.85
N LEU A 26 -11.23 25.99 12.56
CA LEU A 26 -9.96 26.02 11.87
C LEU A 26 -9.96 27.28 11.02
N VAL A 27 -9.05 28.21 11.33
CA VAL A 27 -8.98 29.52 10.70
C VAL A 27 -7.56 29.73 10.20
N GLY A 28 -7.42 30.18 8.95
CA GLY A 28 -6.15 30.50 8.33
C GLY A 28 -5.56 31.80 8.87
N ASP A 29 -4.31 32.07 8.49
CA ASP A 29 -3.61 33.29 8.90
C ASP A 29 -4.26 34.58 8.35
N ASP A 30 -5.07 34.45 7.30
CA ASP A 30 -5.90 35.50 6.69
C ASP A 30 -7.25 35.70 7.38
N GLY A 31 -7.55 34.92 8.43
CA GLY A 31 -8.83 34.97 9.15
C GLY A 31 -9.96 34.23 8.44
N ILE A 32 -9.69 33.50 7.35
CA ILE A 32 -10.69 32.73 6.61
C ILE A 32 -10.83 31.34 7.22
N GLU A 33 -12.07 30.85 7.34
CA GLU A 33 -12.33 29.48 7.78
C GLU A 33 -11.76 28.47 6.77
N LEU A 34 -11.04 27.48 7.29
CA LEU A 34 -10.44 26.40 6.52
C LEU A 34 -11.19 25.09 6.75
N LEU A 35 -11.28 24.28 5.69
CA LEU A 35 -11.82 22.92 5.79
C LEU A 35 -10.77 21.95 6.34
N GLY A 36 -9.50 22.18 6.03
CA GLY A 36 -8.37 21.40 6.49
C GLY A 36 -7.07 22.22 6.52
N GLN A 37 -6.06 21.68 7.20
CA GLN A 37 -4.73 22.29 7.25
C GLN A 37 -3.65 21.23 7.46
N HIS A 38 -2.64 21.28 6.60
CA HIS A 38 -1.41 20.51 6.71
C HIS A 38 -0.35 21.33 7.47
N ASP A 39 0.11 20.79 8.60
CA ASP A 39 1.16 21.38 9.43
C ASP A 39 2.35 20.43 9.51
N TYR A 40 3.31 20.66 8.62
CA TYR A 40 4.53 19.86 8.52
C TYR A 40 5.37 19.96 9.80
N GLY A 41 5.51 21.16 10.37
CA GLY A 41 6.33 21.38 11.55
C GLY A 41 5.85 20.60 12.78
N ARG A 42 4.54 20.37 12.89
CA ARG A 42 3.92 19.60 14.00
C ARG A 42 3.53 18.18 13.63
N LEU A 43 3.67 17.79 12.35
CA LEU A 43 3.22 16.50 11.81
C LEU A 43 1.73 16.24 12.11
N VAL A 44 0.89 17.22 11.81
CA VAL A 44 -0.57 17.16 12.03
C VAL A 44 -1.31 17.50 10.75
N LEU A 45 -2.36 16.74 10.45
CA LEU A 45 -3.39 17.06 9.48
C LEU A 45 -4.65 17.42 10.27
N ARG A 46 -5.05 18.69 10.22
CA ARG A 46 -6.26 19.20 10.89
C ARG A 46 -7.41 19.19 9.90
N LEU A 47 -8.60 18.88 10.40
CA LEU A 47 -9.85 18.91 9.66
C LEU A 47 -10.87 19.68 10.49
N SER A 48 -11.64 20.56 9.87
CA SER A 48 -12.73 21.26 10.54
C SER A 48 -13.89 20.31 10.78
N ARG A 49 -14.41 20.28 12.02
CA ARG A 49 -15.61 19.51 12.39
C ARG A 49 -16.88 20.06 11.73
N ALA A 50 -16.88 21.34 11.34
CA ALA A 50 -17.97 21.94 10.57
C ALA A 50 -18.07 21.39 9.13
N THR A 51 -17.02 20.70 8.65
CA THR A 51 -17.02 20.07 7.33
C THR A 51 -18.10 19.00 7.24
N ALA A 52 -18.91 19.04 6.16
CA ALA A 52 -19.92 18.03 5.90
C ALA A 52 -19.29 16.61 5.88
N PRO A 53 -19.92 15.59 6.52
CA PRO A 53 -19.33 14.25 6.64
C PRO A 53 -18.95 13.60 5.30
N GLU A 54 -19.67 13.93 4.23
CA GLU A 54 -19.41 13.42 2.88
C GLU A 54 -18.15 14.03 2.24
N LEU A 55 -17.77 15.25 2.66
CA LEU A 55 -16.59 15.97 2.19
C LEU A 55 -15.32 15.60 2.97
N LEU A 56 -15.44 15.14 4.23
CA LEU A 56 -14.29 14.79 5.07
C LEU A 56 -13.25 13.89 4.39
N PRO A 57 -13.62 12.84 3.63
CA PRO A 57 -12.64 12.02 2.92
C PRO A 57 -11.86 12.78 1.85
N PHE A 58 -12.48 13.76 1.19
CA PHE A 58 -11.84 14.61 0.19
C PHE A 58 -10.85 15.55 0.85
N VAL A 59 -11.28 16.23 1.93
CA VAL A 59 -10.42 17.13 2.70
C VAL A 59 -9.24 16.37 3.30
N LEU A 60 -9.46 15.18 3.87
CA LEU A 60 -8.35 14.36 4.36
C LEU A 60 -7.37 14.00 3.24
N LEU A 61 -7.84 13.60 2.06
CA LEU A 61 -6.94 13.27 0.95
C LEU A 61 -6.18 14.52 0.47
N HIS A 62 -6.82 15.68 0.46
CA HIS A 62 -6.19 16.96 0.15
C HIS A 62 -5.00 17.24 1.10
N GLU A 63 -5.20 17.14 2.41
CA GLU A 63 -4.10 17.34 3.37
C GLU A 63 -2.99 16.28 3.26
N VAL A 64 -3.35 15.04 2.92
CA VAL A 64 -2.36 13.98 2.67
C VAL A 64 -1.53 14.28 1.42
N LEU A 65 -2.13 14.87 0.38
CA LEU A 65 -1.42 15.25 -0.83
C LEU A 65 -0.46 16.42 -0.57
N HIS A 66 -0.83 17.41 0.23
CA HIS A 66 0.12 18.44 0.69
C HIS A 66 1.32 17.82 1.44
N ALA A 67 1.06 16.86 2.32
CA ALA A 67 2.14 16.13 3.00
C ALA A 67 3.03 15.35 2.01
N CYS A 68 2.47 14.77 0.95
CA CYS A 68 3.24 14.11 -0.12
C CYS A 68 4.13 15.11 -0.86
N VAL A 69 3.58 16.26 -1.28
CA VAL A 69 4.34 17.32 -1.98
C VAL A 69 5.51 17.79 -1.12
N THR A 70 5.25 18.05 0.16
CA THR A 70 6.27 18.49 1.13
C THR A 70 7.38 17.45 1.30
N VAL A 71 7.03 16.16 1.45
CA VAL A 71 8.01 15.06 1.55
C VAL A 71 8.87 14.96 0.29
N CYS A 72 8.29 15.18 -0.89
CA CYS A 72 9.01 15.16 -2.15
C CYS A 72 9.99 16.33 -2.31
N GLY A 73 9.94 17.34 -1.42
CA GLY A 73 10.72 18.58 -1.55
C GLY A 73 10.32 19.38 -2.79
N ALA A 74 9.10 19.16 -3.30
CA ALA A 74 8.58 19.88 -4.44
C ALA A 74 8.04 21.23 -3.96
N ASP A 75 8.50 22.31 -4.58
CA ASP A 75 7.95 23.64 -4.43
C ASP A 75 7.26 23.99 -5.75
N SER A 76 5.98 24.34 -5.69
CA SER A 76 5.19 24.66 -6.86
C SER A 76 4.22 25.79 -6.54
N HIS A 77 4.30 26.86 -7.32
CA HIS A 77 3.29 27.92 -7.31
C HIS A 77 1.87 27.43 -7.65
N GLN A 78 1.74 26.20 -8.17
CA GLN A 78 0.47 25.57 -8.52
C GLN A 78 0.08 24.43 -7.57
N GLU A 79 0.79 24.25 -6.45
CA GLU A 79 0.55 23.15 -5.50
C GLU A 79 -0.93 23.02 -5.14
N GLU A 80 -1.53 24.10 -4.66
CA GLU A 80 -2.94 24.12 -4.24
C GLU A 80 -3.89 23.68 -5.37
N GLN A 81 -3.68 24.18 -6.58
CA GLN A 81 -4.50 23.83 -7.75
C GLN A 81 -4.39 22.35 -8.08
N ILE A 82 -3.17 21.79 -8.04
CA ILE A 82 -2.91 20.38 -8.30
C ILE A 82 -3.50 19.51 -7.19
N VAL A 83 -3.29 19.88 -5.92
CA VAL A 83 -3.76 19.14 -4.76
C VAL A 83 -5.29 19.13 -4.70
N ALA A 84 -5.96 20.27 -4.92
CA ALA A 84 -7.41 20.35 -5.01
C ALA A 84 -7.97 19.54 -6.20
N GLY A 85 -7.34 19.62 -7.38
CA GLY A 85 -7.77 18.83 -8.55
C GLY A 85 -7.60 17.32 -8.35
N LEU A 86 -6.49 16.91 -7.75
CA LEU A 86 -6.20 15.50 -7.49
C LEU A 86 -7.03 14.93 -6.34
N SER A 87 -7.31 15.69 -5.28
CA SER A 87 -8.06 15.16 -4.13
C SER A 87 -9.45 14.62 -4.54
N HIS A 88 -10.15 15.33 -5.43
CA HIS A 88 -11.44 14.88 -5.95
C HIS A 88 -11.31 13.68 -6.88
N THR A 89 -10.47 13.81 -7.90
CA THR A 89 -10.37 12.81 -8.97
C THR A 89 -9.71 11.52 -8.49
N LEU A 90 -8.64 11.62 -7.70
CA LEU A 90 -7.95 10.46 -7.15
C LEU A 90 -8.85 9.70 -6.16
N LEU A 91 -9.59 10.40 -5.29
CA LEU A 91 -10.49 9.72 -4.37
C LEU A 91 -11.57 8.93 -5.10
N GLN A 92 -12.16 9.52 -6.16
CA GLN A 92 -13.12 8.82 -7.01
C GLN A 92 -12.49 7.58 -7.66
N VAL A 93 -11.32 7.73 -8.30
CA VAL A 93 -10.62 6.62 -8.94
C VAL A 93 -10.36 5.48 -7.96
N LEU A 94 -9.84 5.78 -6.76
CA LEU A 94 -9.56 4.77 -5.74
C LEU A 94 -10.82 4.05 -5.24
N ARG A 95 -11.96 4.76 -5.13
CA ARG A 95 -13.23 4.18 -4.67
C ARG A 95 -13.91 3.32 -5.73
N GLU A 96 -13.90 3.78 -6.98
CA GLU A 96 -14.63 3.16 -8.08
C GLU A 96 -13.84 2.05 -8.77
N ASN A 97 -12.53 1.98 -8.54
CA ASN A 97 -11.64 0.98 -9.15
C ASN A 97 -10.93 0.12 -8.09
N PRO A 98 -11.65 -0.67 -7.27
CA PRO A 98 -11.03 -1.51 -6.23
C PRO A 98 -10.10 -2.59 -6.80
N GLY A 99 -10.27 -2.99 -8.06
CA GLY A 99 -9.33 -3.85 -8.78
C GLY A 99 -7.95 -3.21 -8.93
N LEU A 100 -7.91 -1.94 -9.33
CA LEU A 100 -6.67 -1.16 -9.42
C LEU A 100 -6.00 -1.04 -8.05
N VAL A 101 -6.75 -0.68 -7.00
CA VAL A 101 -6.20 -0.56 -5.65
C VAL A 101 -5.60 -1.89 -5.17
N ARG A 102 -6.29 -3.01 -5.35
CA ARG A 102 -5.76 -4.34 -5.00
C ARG A 102 -4.50 -4.67 -5.77
N TYR A 103 -4.46 -4.34 -7.07
CA TYR A 103 -3.27 -4.55 -7.89
C TYR A 103 -2.08 -3.72 -7.36
N LEU A 104 -2.28 -2.42 -7.10
CA LEU A 104 -1.24 -1.53 -6.56
C LEU A 104 -0.72 -1.96 -5.18
N LEU A 105 -1.57 -2.56 -4.36
CA LEU A 105 -1.20 -3.06 -3.03
C LEU A 105 -0.66 -4.49 -3.04
N SER A 106 -0.70 -5.19 -4.17
CA SER A 106 -0.17 -6.54 -4.27
C SER A 106 1.35 -6.48 -4.18
N SER A 107 1.92 -7.08 -3.13
CA SER A 107 3.37 -7.23 -3.04
C SER A 107 3.81 -8.19 -4.15
N THR A 108 4.84 -7.84 -4.92
CA THR A 108 5.54 -8.80 -5.78
C THR A 108 6.15 -9.86 -4.87
N LYS A 109 5.49 -11.01 -4.76
CA LYS A 109 6.00 -12.15 -3.99
C LYS A 109 7.04 -12.91 -4.81
N GLU A 110 8.13 -12.25 -5.16
CA GLU A 110 9.38 -12.82 -5.65
C GLU A 110 10.44 -11.94 -4.96
N GLU A 111 11.24 -12.38 -4.00
CA GLU A 111 12.12 -13.53 -4.00
C GLU A 111 12.29 -14.05 -2.56
N ARG A 112 12.11 -15.35 -2.36
CA ARG A 112 12.97 -16.27 -1.58
C ARG A 112 12.54 -17.70 -1.91
N SER A 113 12.55 -18.04 -3.21
CA SER A 113 12.78 -19.42 -3.62
C SER A 113 14.29 -19.65 -3.55
N GLY A 114 14.79 -19.71 -2.31
CA GLY A 114 16.14 -20.17 -2.03
C GLY A 114 16.12 -21.68 -2.19
N THR A 115 16.58 -22.14 -3.35
CA THR A 115 16.97 -23.51 -3.64
C THR A 115 17.67 -24.15 -2.44
N SER A 116 17.08 -25.21 -1.87
CA SER A 116 17.87 -26.18 -1.13
C SER A 116 17.28 -27.58 -1.29
N SER A 117 18.06 -28.39 -2.00
CA SER A 117 18.18 -29.83 -1.81
C SER A 117 17.02 -30.72 -2.30
N VAL A 118 17.00 -30.97 -3.61
CA VAL A 118 16.91 -32.37 -4.06
C VAL A 118 18.31 -32.99 -3.90
N ARG A 119 18.48 -33.89 -2.94
CA ARG A 119 19.43 -35.00 -3.06
C ARG A 119 18.65 -36.30 -3.08
N ARG A 120 19.04 -37.10 -4.08
CA ARG A 120 18.48 -38.36 -4.52
C ARG A 120 18.32 -39.36 -3.37
N ILE A 121 17.16 -40.01 -3.36
CA ILE A 121 16.97 -41.32 -2.78
C ILE A 121 17.60 -42.32 -3.77
N ASP A 122 18.37 -43.27 -3.27
CA ASP A 122 18.56 -44.65 -3.77
C ASP A 122 19.93 -45.17 -3.34
N GLY A 123 20.02 -45.52 -2.05
CA GLY A 123 21.03 -46.42 -1.51
C GLY A 123 20.48 -47.84 -1.57
N GLY A 124 21.09 -48.67 -2.42
CA GLY A 124 20.65 -50.02 -2.73
C GLY A 124 20.74 -51.03 -1.57
N SER A 125 19.77 -51.94 -1.57
CA SER A 125 19.70 -53.23 -0.87
C SER A 125 18.60 -54.00 -1.61
N VAL A 126 18.69 -55.25 -2.06
CA VAL A 126 19.56 -56.46 -1.96
C VAL A 126 19.25 -57.29 -3.26
N PRO A 127 19.74 -58.53 -3.59
CA PRO A 127 20.16 -59.65 -2.73
C PRO A 127 21.39 -60.48 -3.19
N ALA A 128 21.68 -61.48 -2.36
CA ALA A 128 22.72 -62.49 -2.46
C ALA A 128 22.54 -63.51 -3.58
N ALA A 129 23.66 -64.16 -3.93
CA ALA A 129 23.85 -65.17 -4.95
C ALA A 129 23.21 -66.55 -4.63
N MET A 130 22.68 -67.22 -5.68
CA MET A 130 22.52 -68.68 -5.87
C MET A 130 22.38 -68.90 -7.40
N SER A 131 23.40 -69.41 -8.11
CA SER A 131 23.73 -70.80 -8.47
C SER A 131 22.93 -71.41 -9.66
N ASP A 132 23.71 -72.01 -10.56
CA ASP A 132 23.40 -73.04 -11.58
C ASP A 132 22.74 -72.60 -12.90
N GLY A 133 23.46 -72.67 -14.03
CA GLY A 133 23.31 -73.71 -15.09
C GLY A 133 22.43 -73.13 -16.21
N GLU A 134 22.64 -73.24 -17.53
CA GLU A 134 23.25 -74.22 -18.41
C GLU A 134 23.65 -73.54 -19.74
N GLU A 135 24.58 -74.17 -20.44
CA GLU A 135 24.94 -73.94 -21.83
C GLU A 135 23.75 -74.14 -22.80
N THR A 136 23.78 -73.48 -23.96
CA THR A 136 24.02 -74.11 -25.28
C THR A 136 23.51 -73.22 -26.44
N GLY A 137 24.35 -73.09 -27.48
CA GLY A 137 23.98 -73.03 -28.91
C GLY A 137 23.24 -71.77 -29.39
N GLY A 138 23.59 -71.11 -30.49
CA GLY A 138 24.25 -71.54 -31.72
C GLY A 138 23.57 -70.79 -32.89
N SER A 139 24.39 -70.38 -33.86
CA SER A 139 24.15 -69.96 -35.27
C SER A 139 22.70 -69.74 -35.76
N SER A 140 22.37 -68.70 -36.54
CA SER A 140 23.05 -68.17 -37.73
C SER A 140 22.54 -66.77 -38.07
#